data_AF-A0A7S2GBF0-F1
#
_entry.id   AF-A0A7S2GBF0-F1
#
_cell.length_a   1.000
_cell.length_b   1.000
_cell.length_c   1.000
_cell.angle_alpha   90.00
_cell.angle_beta   90.00
_cell.angle_gamma   90.00
#
_symmetry.space_group_name_H-M   'P 1'
#
loop_
_entity.id
_entity.type
_entity.pdbx_description
1 polymer ?
#
loop_
_entity_poly.entity_id
_entity_poly.type
_entity_poly.pdbx_seq_one_letter_code
_entity_poly.pdbx_strand_id
1 'polypeptide(L)'
;IVLKSNVGFEIKKINIFQERFLVATTPESILLGDLQTCRLSEIPWHSTGTEKFFFDNPTVCMIFKAGELSLVEYGCNEVLACARTEHMSPHLISVRIANPDDPESYCPTGGEMKIIAYLLDLMTIRVCDLVSNQSLATISHDTRIDWLELNPNGANRLLFRDKRRQLYLYDVETQSRVTLLNYCNYVQWVP
;
A
#
# COMPACT_ATOMS: atom_id res chain seq x y z
N ILE A 1 2.16 3.75 -25.32
CA ILE A 1 3.09 4.30 -24.31
C ILE A 1 4.51 4.24 -24.86
N VAL A 2 5.34 5.27 -24.65
CA VAL A 2 6.77 5.22 -24.99
C VAL A 2 7.53 5.12 -23.66
N LEU A 3 8.21 4.00 -23.44
CA LEU A 3 9.01 3.81 -22.24
C LEU A 3 10.43 4.33 -22.49
N LYS A 4 10.86 5.31 -21.69
CA LYS A 4 12.20 5.89 -21.76
C LYS A 4 12.68 6.18 -20.34
N SER A 5 13.94 5.90 -20.04
CA SER A 5 14.58 6.36 -18.81
C SER A 5 14.79 7.88 -18.89
N ASN A 6 14.30 8.59 -17.89
CA ASN A 6 14.56 10.00 -17.65
C ASN A 6 16.02 10.24 -17.24
N VAL A 7 16.64 9.26 -16.57
CA VAL A 7 18.05 9.31 -16.14
C VAL A 7 19.01 9.00 -17.29
N GLY A 8 18.50 8.47 -18.42
CA GLY A 8 19.26 8.22 -19.63
C GLY A 8 20.00 6.89 -19.67
N PHE A 9 19.77 6.02 -18.68
CA PHE A 9 20.33 4.68 -18.68
C PHE A 9 19.56 3.74 -19.63
N GLU A 10 20.28 2.79 -20.21
CA GLU A 10 19.68 1.73 -21.03
C GLU A 10 18.83 0.79 -20.15
N ILE A 11 17.65 0.45 -20.66
CA ILE A 11 16.73 -0.47 -20.01
C ILE A 11 17.22 -1.89 -20.24
N LYS A 12 17.62 -2.58 -19.17
CA LYS A 12 18.16 -3.95 -19.24
C LYS A 12 17.08 -5.01 -19.35
N LYS A 13 15.95 -4.80 -18.69
CA LYS A 13 14.86 -5.78 -18.59
C LYS A 13 13.53 -5.06 -18.46
N ILE A 14 12.50 -5.63 -19.08
CA ILE A 14 11.12 -5.18 -18.98
C ILE A 14 10.25 -6.39 -18.66
N ASN A 15 9.38 -6.27 -17.67
CA ASN A 15 8.34 -7.25 -17.34
C ASN A 15 6.98 -6.55 -17.30
N ILE A 16 5.96 -7.25 -17.79
CA ILE A 16 4.57 -6.81 -17.70
C ILE A 16 3.83 -7.81 -16.81
N PHE A 17 3.17 -7.30 -15.78
CA PHE A 17 2.42 -8.06 -14.79
C PHE A 17 0.93 -7.76 -14.93
N GLN A 18 0.11 -8.81 -14.81
CA GLN A 18 -1.37 -8.70 -14.89
C GLN A 18 -1.85 -7.94 -16.14
N GLU A 19 -1.11 -8.01 -17.25
CA GLU A 19 -1.38 -7.28 -18.51
C GLU A 19 -1.52 -5.75 -18.36
N ARG A 20 -1.13 -5.19 -17.20
CA ARG A 20 -1.37 -3.79 -16.84
C ARG A 20 -0.15 -3.11 -16.24
N PHE A 21 0.57 -3.78 -15.35
CA PHE A 21 1.64 -3.14 -14.60
C PHE A 21 2.99 -3.42 -15.23
N LEU A 22 3.80 -2.39 -15.36
CA LEU A 22 5.10 -2.43 -16.00
C LEU A 22 6.19 -2.31 -14.94
N VAL A 23 7.19 -3.18 -15.02
CA VAL A 23 8.43 -3.03 -14.26
C VAL A 23 9.61 -3.15 -15.21
N ALA A 24 10.39 -2.10 -15.33
CA ALA A 24 11.61 -2.10 -16.12
C ALA A 24 12.82 -1.72 -15.26
N THR A 25 13.96 -2.37 -15.46
CA THR A 25 15.16 -2.15 -14.64
C THR A 25 16.29 -1.59 -15.49
N THR A 26 16.98 -0.58 -14.96
CA THR A 26 18.24 -0.06 -15.49
C THR A 26 19.39 -0.44 -14.53
N PRO A 27 20.66 -0.07 -14.78
CA PRO A 27 21.74 -0.26 -13.81
C PRO A 27 21.53 0.44 -12.46
N GLU A 28 20.88 1.62 -12.45
CA GLU A 28 20.79 2.48 -11.26
C GLU A 28 19.36 2.91 -10.91
N SER A 29 18.37 2.57 -11.72
CA SER A 29 16.97 2.91 -11.52
C SER A 29 16.04 1.75 -11.82
N ILE A 30 14.81 1.85 -11.30
CA ILE A 30 13.69 1.01 -11.69
C ILE A 30 12.55 1.91 -12.16
N LEU A 31 11.96 1.53 -13.29
CA LEU A 31 10.76 2.14 -13.83
C LEU A 31 9.56 1.27 -13.47
N LEU A 32 8.55 1.90 -12.89
CA LEU A 32 7.27 1.30 -12.54
C LEU A 32 6.19 2.03 -13.31
N GLY A 33 5.18 1.32 -13.77
CA GLY A 33 4.13 1.95 -14.55
C GLY A 33 2.81 1.23 -14.50
N ASP A 34 1.74 2.01 -14.67
CA ASP A 34 0.42 1.49 -14.98
C ASP A 34 0.09 1.82 -16.44
N LEU A 35 -0.03 0.79 -17.26
CA LEU A 35 -0.31 0.91 -18.70
C LEU A 35 -1.73 1.42 -18.96
N GLN A 36 -2.66 1.24 -18.02
CA GLN A 36 -4.05 1.69 -18.18
C GLN A 36 -4.15 3.21 -17.97
N THR A 37 -3.55 3.73 -16.89
CA THR A 37 -3.54 5.18 -16.59
C THR A 37 -2.42 5.92 -17.30
N CYS A 38 -1.50 5.20 -17.97
CA CYS A 38 -0.29 5.73 -18.58
C CYS A 38 0.63 6.48 -17.61
N ARG A 39 0.50 6.25 -16.30
CA ARG A 39 1.38 6.83 -15.29
C ARG A 39 2.65 6.01 -15.16
N LEU A 40 3.80 6.66 -15.33
CA LEU A 40 5.13 6.06 -15.19
C LEU A 40 5.88 6.76 -14.06
N SER A 41 6.66 5.97 -13.32
CA SER A 41 7.55 6.41 -12.25
C SER A 41 8.92 5.81 -12.49
N GLU A 42 9.98 6.59 -12.37
CA GLU A 42 11.35 6.11 -12.33
C GLU A 42 12.00 6.54 -11.02
N ILE A 43 12.43 5.57 -10.20
CA ILE A 43 13.09 5.83 -8.92
C ILE A 43 14.54 5.31 -8.96
N PRO A 44 15.47 5.97 -8.25
CA PRO A 44 16.80 5.41 -8.01
C PRO A 44 16.66 4.06 -7.27
N TRP A 45 17.17 2.99 -7.87
CA TRP A 45 17.03 1.65 -7.32
C TRP A 45 18.08 0.70 -7.87
N HIS A 46 18.86 0.10 -6.97
CA HIS A 46 19.80 -0.95 -7.33
C HIS A 46 19.12 -2.32 -7.26
N SER A 47 18.62 -2.77 -8.41
CA SER A 47 17.96 -4.07 -8.54
C SER A 47 18.95 -5.21 -8.35
N THR A 48 18.66 -6.10 -7.42
CA THR A 48 19.44 -7.32 -7.12
C THR A 48 18.82 -8.58 -7.73
N GLY A 49 17.59 -8.48 -8.23
CA GLY A 49 16.80 -9.59 -8.77
C GLY A 49 16.07 -10.40 -7.69
N THR A 50 16.20 -10.03 -6.43
CA THR A 50 15.53 -10.68 -5.28
C THR A 50 14.24 -9.97 -4.86
N GLU A 51 13.95 -8.84 -5.49
CA GLU A 51 12.78 -8.02 -5.24
C GLU A 51 11.49 -8.75 -5.64
N LYS A 52 10.45 -8.60 -4.81
CA LYS A 52 9.09 -9.05 -5.12
C LYS A 52 8.18 -7.86 -5.31
N PHE A 53 7.36 -7.89 -6.35
CA PHE A 53 6.44 -6.82 -6.70
C PHE A 53 5.00 -7.27 -6.46
N PHE A 54 4.19 -6.43 -5.83
CA PHE A 54 2.76 -6.65 -5.64
C PHE A 54 1.97 -5.46 -6.22
N PHE A 55 0.84 -5.79 -6.84
CA PHE A 55 0.06 -4.90 -7.69
C PHE A 55 -1.43 -4.87 -7.32
N ASP A 56 -1.78 -5.31 -6.11
CA ASP A 56 -3.17 -5.37 -5.64
C ASP A 56 -3.83 -3.98 -5.52
N ASN A 57 -3.01 -2.94 -5.32
CA ASN A 57 -3.48 -1.55 -5.31
C ASN A 57 -3.20 -0.89 -6.68
N PRO A 58 -4.21 -0.32 -7.35
CA PRO A 58 -4.03 0.28 -8.67
C PRO A 58 -3.22 1.59 -8.67
N THR A 59 -3.07 2.26 -7.52
CA THR A 59 -2.36 3.56 -7.42
C THR A 59 -0.90 3.42 -7.03
N VAL A 60 -0.51 2.30 -6.40
CA VAL A 60 0.86 2.08 -5.90
C VAL A 60 1.41 0.72 -6.30
N CYS A 61 2.72 0.68 -6.51
CA CYS A 61 3.50 -0.54 -6.56
C CYS A 61 4.13 -0.80 -5.18
N MET A 62 3.99 -2.02 -4.68
CA MET A 62 4.65 -2.48 -3.46
C MET A 62 5.88 -3.31 -3.83
N ILE A 63 7.05 -2.88 -3.39
CA ILE A 63 8.33 -3.58 -3.63
C ILE A 63 8.83 -4.13 -2.30
N PHE A 64 9.00 -5.45 -2.21
CA PHE A 64 9.61 -6.09 -1.05
C PHE A 64 11.05 -6.49 -1.33
N LYS A 65 11.93 -6.11 -0.42
CA LYS A 65 13.35 -6.46 -0.47
C LYS A 65 13.88 -6.61 0.96
N ALA A 66 14.50 -7.76 1.25
CA ALA A 66 15.20 -8.02 2.53
C ALA A 66 14.39 -7.68 3.82
N GLY A 67 13.07 -7.89 3.83
CA GLY A 67 12.20 -7.61 5.00
C GLY A 67 11.73 -6.16 5.10
N GLU A 68 12.00 -5.35 4.08
CA GLU A 68 11.49 -3.99 3.94
C GLU A 68 10.49 -3.93 2.78
N LEU A 69 9.43 -3.16 2.99
CA LEU A 69 8.45 -2.75 2.00
C LEU A 69 8.76 -1.32 1.57
N SER A 70 8.98 -1.11 0.28
CA SER A 70 9.03 0.21 -0.34
C SER A 70 7.76 0.44 -1.15
N LEU A 71 7.10 1.56 -0.90
CA LEU A 71 5.90 2.00 -1.62
C LEU A 71 6.27 3.04 -2.67
N VAL A 72 5.75 2.85 -3.88
CA VAL A 72 5.95 3.79 -4.98
C VAL A 72 4.62 4.08 -5.65
N GLU A 73 4.23 5.34 -5.68
CA GLU A 73 3.02 5.79 -6.38
C GLU A 73 3.30 5.92 -7.88
N TYR A 74 2.39 5.44 -8.73
CA TYR A 74 2.52 5.59 -10.17
C TYR A 74 2.36 7.05 -10.60
N GLY A 75 3.33 7.57 -11.35
CA GLY A 75 3.43 8.98 -11.73
C GLY A 75 4.34 9.82 -10.82
N CYS A 76 4.84 9.24 -9.72
CA CYS A 76 5.78 9.91 -8.82
C CYS A 76 7.17 9.25 -8.88
N ASN A 77 8.20 10.03 -9.22
CA ASN A 77 9.59 9.57 -9.36
C ASN A 77 10.35 9.49 -8.02
N GLU A 78 9.64 9.27 -6.92
CA GLU A 78 10.19 9.16 -5.58
C GLU A 78 9.56 7.99 -4.83
N VAL A 79 10.31 7.43 -3.87
CA VAL A 79 9.78 6.40 -2.97
C VAL A 79 8.87 7.11 -1.96
N LEU A 80 7.59 6.73 -1.96
CA LEU A 80 6.59 7.35 -1.09
C LEU A 80 6.86 7.06 0.38
N ALA A 81 7.18 5.80 0.71
CA ALA A 81 7.61 5.41 2.05
C ALA A 81 8.31 4.06 2.08
N CYS A 82 9.06 3.84 3.15
CA CYS A 82 9.61 2.53 3.51
C CYS A 82 9.02 2.07 4.85
N ALA A 83 8.56 0.83 4.91
CA ALA A 83 8.03 0.20 6.12
C ALA A 83 8.76 -1.12 6.38
N ARG A 84 9.18 -1.36 7.62
CA ARG A 84 9.75 -2.65 8.01
C ARG A 84 8.61 -3.62 8.30
N THR A 85 8.45 -4.64 7.46
CA THR A 85 7.46 -5.69 7.67
C THR A 85 7.84 -6.96 6.93
N GLU A 86 7.71 -8.09 7.60
CA GLU A 86 7.92 -9.42 7.03
C GLU A 86 6.62 -9.99 6.44
N HIS A 87 5.50 -9.28 6.60
CA HIS A 87 4.17 -9.74 6.24
C HIS A 87 3.79 -9.30 4.81
N MET A 88 4.27 -10.04 3.83
CA MET A 88 4.10 -9.71 2.40
C MET A 88 2.69 -9.94 1.83
N SER A 89 1.73 -10.41 2.62
CA SER A 89 0.39 -10.68 2.10
C SER A 89 -0.34 -9.36 1.86
N PRO A 90 -0.97 -9.15 0.69
CA PRO A 90 -1.77 -7.95 0.44
C PRO A 90 -3.00 -7.86 1.35
N HIS A 91 -3.42 -8.95 1.98
CA HIS A 91 -4.47 -8.91 3.01
C HIS A 91 -4.00 -8.34 4.35
N LEU A 92 -2.69 -8.14 4.54
CA LEU A 92 -2.09 -7.66 5.77
C LEU A 92 -1.50 -6.25 5.63
N ILE A 93 -1.68 -5.64 4.45
CA ILE A 93 -1.21 -4.32 4.11
C ILE A 93 -2.30 -3.62 3.32
N SER A 94 -2.77 -2.49 3.82
CA SER A 94 -3.75 -1.65 3.16
C SER A 94 -3.15 -0.27 2.93
N VAL A 95 -3.18 0.20 1.68
CA VAL A 95 -2.76 1.55 1.31
C VAL A 95 -3.95 2.29 0.73
N ARG A 96 -4.13 3.55 1.14
CA ARG A 96 -5.11 4.48 0.59
C ARG A 96 -4.42 5.77 0.20
N ILE A 97 -4.60 6.17 -1.04
CA ILE A 97 -4.15 7.45 -1.58
C ILE A 97 -5.39 8.10 -2.17
N ALA A 98 -5.72 9.29 -1.67
CA ALA A 98 -6.78 10.11 -2.24
C ALA A 98 -6.33 10.61 -3.62
N ASN A 99 -7.12 10.31 -4.64
CA ASN A 99 -6.88 10.76 -6.00
C ASN A 99 -7.85 11.91 -6.31
N PRO A 100 -7.37 13.10 -6.67
CA PRO A 100 -8.27 14.21 -6.97
C PRO A 100 -9.21 13.93 -8.15
N ASP A 101 -8.83 13.00 -9.03
CA ASP A 101 -9.62 12.56 -10.18
C ASP A 101 -10.68 11.51 -9.83
N ASP A 102 -10.63 10.92 -8.64
CA ASP A 102 -11.54 9.86 -8.20
C ASP A 102 -12.61 10.43 -7.24
N PRO A 103 -13.87 10.56 -7.70
CA PRO A 103 -14.95 11.14 -6.90
C PRO A 103 -15.33 10.28 -5.68
N GLU A 104 -14.98 8.99 -5.66
CA GLU A 104 -15.19 8.12 -4.49
C GLU A 104 -14.11 8.34 -3.43
N SER A 105 -12.95 8.90 -3.82
CA SER A 105 -11.87 9.22 -2.88
C SER A 105 -12.14 10.55 -2.17
N TYR A 106 -13.07 10.52 -1.23
CA TYR A 106 -13.38 11.68 -0.41
C TYR A 106 -12.24 11.96 0.58
N CYS A 107 -11.58 13.11 0.43
CA CYS A 107 -10.70 13.68 1.44
C CYS A 107 -11.46 14.73 2.26
N PRO A 108 -11.69 14.52 3.56
CA PRO A 108 -12.46 15.45 4.40
C PRO A 108 -11.83 16.84 4.50
N THR A 109 -10.50 16.92 4.39
CA THR A 109 -9.72 18.14 4.58
C THR A 109 -9.38 18.85 3.25
N GLY A 110 -9.80 18.30 2.11
CA GLY A 110 -9.51 18.87 0.78
C GLY A 110 -8.03 18.90 0.38
N GLY A 111 -7.16 18.21 1.14
CA GLY A 111 -5.72 18.11 0.89
C GLY A 111 -5.29 16.74 0.37
N GLU A 112 -3.98 16.53 0.23
CA GLU A 112 -3.42 15.20 -0.03
C GLU A 112 -3.63 14.29 1.17
N MET A 113 -4.08 13.07 0.92
CA MET A 113 -4.20 12.03 1.95
C MET A 113 -3.59 10.75 1.43
N LYS A 114 -2.57 10.26 2.14
CA LYS A 114 -1.87 9.03 1.81
C LYS A 114 -1.66 8.27 3.12
N ILE A 115 -2.39 7.18 3.35
CA ILE A 115 -2.35 6.41 4.59
C ILE A 115 -2.01 4.95 4.29
N ILE A 116 -1.15 4.37 5.12
CA ILE A 116 -0.88 2.93 5.14
C ILE A 116 -1.29 2.32 6.47
N ALA A 117 -1.87 1.13 6.42
CA ALA A 117 -1.99 0.22 7.55
C ALA A 117 -1.27 -1.07 7.23
N TYR A 118 -0.43 -1.56 8.13
CA TYR A 118 0.33 -2.80 7.93
C TYR A 118 0.63 -3.49 9.27
N LEU A 119 0.97 -4.78 9.21
CA LEU A 119 1.43 -5.51 10.38
C LEU A 119 2.92 -5.26 10.66
N LEU A 120 3.23 -4.84 11.89
CA LEU A 120 4.60 -4.85 12.41
C LEU A 120 5.02 -6.26 12.85
N ASP A 121 4.07 -6.96 13.45
CA ASP A 121 4.17 -8.35 13.85
C ASP A 121 2.78 -9.01 13.70
N LEU A 122 2.68 -10.29 14.07
CA LEU A 122 1.45 -11.07 13.90
C LEU A 122 0.23 -10.52 14.66
N MET A 123 0.42 -9.67 15.66
CA MET A 123 -0.60 -9.17 16.58
C MET A 123 -0.64 -7.64 16.68
N THR A 124 0.27 -6.93 16.02
CA THR A 124 0.38 -5.46 16.09
C THR A 124 0.22 -4.81 14.72
N ILE A 125 -0.81 -3.96 14.59
CA ILE A 125 -1.03 -3.12 13.41
C ILE A 125 -0.40 -1.75 13.63
N ARG A 126 0.23 -1.21 12.59
CA ARG A 126 0.67 0.19 12.52
C ARG A 126 -0.14 0.91 11.45
N VAL A 127 -0.62 2.11 11.78
CA VAL A 127 -1.23 3.04 10.82
C VAL A 127 -0.35 4.28 10.75
N CYS A 128 0.04 4.69 9.53
CA CYS A 128 0.88 5.85 9.30
C CYS A 128 0.29 6.77 8.23
N ASP A 129 0.46 8.07 8.42
CA ASP A 129 0.32 9.08 7.38
C ASP A 129 1.63 9.15 6.59
N LEU A 130 1.54 8.92 5.29
CA LEU A 130 2.66 8.90 4.35
C LEU A 130 3.02 10.32 3.88
N VAL A 131 2.13 11.30 4.03
CA VAL A 131 2.44 12.70 3.69
C VAL A 131 3.36 13.31 4.74
N SER A 132 3.01 13.15 6.02
CA SER A 132 3.81 13.67 7.15
C SER A 132 4.86 12.67 7.67
N ASN A 133 4.83 11.42 7.19
CA ASN A 133 5.61 10.29 7.73
C ASN A 133 5.38 10.03 9.23
N GLN A 134 4.21 10.37 9.75
CA GLN A 134 3.87 10.20 11.17
C GLN A 134 3.07 8.92 11.43
N SER A 135 3.33 8.29 12.58
CA SER A 135 2.53 7.17 13.08
C SER A 135 1.22 7.70 13.67
N LEU A 136 0.10 7.37 13.05
CA LEU A 136 -1.25 7.75 13.49
C LEU A 136 -1.78 6.83 14.60
N ALA A 137 -1.53 5.52 14.50
CA ALA A 137 -2.01 4.55 15.48
C ALA A 137 -1.09 3.32 15.57
N THR A 138 -1.02 2.72 16.76
CA THR A 138 -0.43 1.40 16.99
C THR A 138 -1.43 0.55 17.74
N ILE A 139 -1.91 -0.52 17.11
CA ILE A 139 -3.03 -1.32 17.60
C ILE A 139 -2.49 -2.68 17.99
N SER A 140 -2.41 -2.96 19.28
CA SER A 140 -2.09 -4.30 19.80
C SER A 140 -3.36 -5.16 19.90
N HIS A 141 -3.25 -6.40 19.45
CA HIS A 141 -4.30 -7.42 19.57
C HIS A 141 -3.78 -8.63 20.34
N ASP A 142 -4.69 -9.44 20.89
CA ASP A 142 -4.35 -10.65 21.66
C ASP A 142 -4.17 -11.90 20.80
N THR A 143 -4.62 -11.82 19.54
CA THR A 143 -4.72 -12.92 18.61
C THR A 143 -4.04 -12.53 17.30
N ARG A 144 -3.51 -13.52 16.58
CA ARG A 144 -2.94 -13.27 15.25
C ARG A 144 -3.98 -12.64 14.31
N ILE A 145 -3.60 -11.56 13.66
CA ILE A 145 -4.39 -10.88 12.63
C ILE A 145 -4.19 -11.59 11.30
N ASP A 146 -5.27 -11.76 10.53
CA ASP A 146 -5.21 -12.45 9.25
C ASP A 146 -5.77 -11.69 8.06
N TRP A 147 -6.39 -10.54 8.31
CA TRP A 147 -6.85 -9.63 7.29
C TRP A 147 -7.02 -8.22 7.88
N LEU A 148 -6.72 -7.17 7.12
CA LEU A 148 -7.00 -5.78 7.45
C LEU A 148 -7.27 -4.94 6.19
N GLU A 149 -8.11 -3.91 6.32
CA GLU A 149 -8.41 -2.98 5.23
C GLU A 149 -8.89 -1.62 5.75
N LEU A 150 -8.27 -0.54 5.27
CA LEU A 150 -8.70 0.84 5.51
C LEU A 150 -9.95 1.16 4.69
N ASN A 151 -10.85 1.95 5.27
CA ASN A 151 -12.02 2.43 4.53
C ASN A 151 -11.61 3.27 3.32
N PRO A 152 -12.36 3.19 2.21
CA PRO A 152 -12.10 3.99 1.02
C PRO A 152 -12.29 5.49 1.30
N ASN A 153 -13.31 5.85 2.10
CA ASN A 153 -13.70 7.23 2.34
C ASN A 153 -12.94 7.80 3.54
N GLY A 154 -11.91 8.61 3.33
CA GLY A 154 -11.22 9.30 4.43
C GLY A 154 -10.10 8.50 5.11
N ALA A 155 -9.98 7.18 4.86
CA ALA A 155 -8.98 6.29 5.49
C ALA A 155 -8.82 6.46 7.03
N ASN A 156 -9.88 6.91 7.70
CA ASN A 156 -9.93 7.18 9.13
C ASN A 156 -10.44 5.99 9.95
N ARG A 157 -10.88 4.92 9.28
CA ARG A 157 -11.35 3.69 9.91
C ARG A 157 -10.65 2.49 9.32
N LEU A 158 -10.29 1.57 10.19
CA LEU A 158 -9.64 0.32 9.84
C LEU A 158 -10.55 -0.84 10.24
N LEU A 159 -10.93 -1.68 9.28
CA LEU A 159 -11.44 -3.00 9.59
C LEU A 159 -10.27 -3.97 9.68
N PHE A 160 -10.30 -4.86 10.66
CA PHE A 160 -9.37 -5.98 10.71
C PHE A 160 -10.02 -7.20 11.32
N ARG A 161 -9.54 -8.37 10.92
CA ARG A 161 -10.02 -9.67 11.38
C ARG A 161 -8.87 -10.48 11.95
N ASP A 162 -9.17 -11.19 13.02
CA ASP A 162 -8.23 -12.11 13.64
C ASP A 162 -8.47 -13.57 13.25
N LYS A 163 -7.57 -14.45 13.68
CA LYS A 163 -7.66 -15.90 13.46
C LYS A 163 -8.85 -16.57 14.15
N ARG A 164 -9.49 -15.90 15.12
CA ARG A 164 -10.75 -16.35 15.74
C ARG A 164 -11.98 -15.95 14.93
N ARG A 165 -11.77 -15.33 13.76
CA ARG A 165 -12.80 -14.81 12.86
C ARG A 165 -13.63 -13.71 13.54
N GLN A 166 -13.08 -12.98 14.49
CA GLN A 166 -13.72 -11.80 15.05
C GLN A 166 -13.36 -10.58 14.20
N LEU A 167 -14.37 -9.82 13.83
CA LEU A 167 -14.23 -8.61 13.02
C LEU A 167 -14.27 -7.38 13.92
N TYR A 168 -13.25 -6.53 13.79
CA TYR A 168 -13.10 -5.31 14.55
C TYR A 168 -13.13 -4.10 13.63
N LEU A 169 -13.77 -3.04 14.12
CA LEU A 169 -13.67 -1.70 13.55
C LEU A 169 -12.84 -0.85 14.50
N TYR A 170 -11.80 -0.25 13.97
CA TYR A 170 -10.95 0.70 14.67
C TYR A 170 -11.12 2.08 14.06
N ASP A 171 -11.36 3.08 14.90
CA ASP A 171 -11.41 4.47 14.49
C ASP A 171 -10.06 5.12 14.83
N VAL A 172 -9.35 5.58 13.79
CA VAL A 172 -7.96 6.06 13.88
C VAL A 172 -7.87 7.39 14.63
N GLU A 173 -8.90 8.23 14.54
CA GLU A 173 -8.90 9.54 15.19
C GLU A 173 -9.18 9.41 16.69
N THR A 174 -10.24 8.67 17.03
CA THR A 174 -10.65 8.47 18.43
C THR A 174 -9.86 7.38 19.15
N GLN A 175 -9.04 6.62 18.42
CA GLN A 175 -8.31 5.43 18.92
C GLN A 175 -9.23 4.43 19.62
N SER A 176 -10.47 4.32 19.12
CA SER A 176 -11.50 3.46 19.70
C SER A 176 -11.66 2.19 18.88
N ARG A 177 -11.88 1.06 19.56
CA ARG A 177 -12.06 -0.26 18.95
C ARG A 177 -13.42 -0.83 19.34
N VAL A 178 -14.18 -1.26 18.33
CA VAL A 178 -15.46 -1.93 18.49
C VAL A 178 -15.41 -3.31 17.83
N THR A 179 -15.94 -4.32 18.51
CA THR A 179 -16.15 -5.64 17.89
C THR A 179 -17.47 -5.61 17.15
N LEU A 180 -17.46 -5.81 15.84
CA LEU A 180 -18.66 -5.75 15.01
C LEU A 180 -19.38 -7.09 14.97
N LEU A 181 -18.65 -8.15 14.63
CA LEU A 181 -19.20 -9.47 14.35
C LEU A 181 -18.27 -10.57 14.84
N ASN A 182 -18.86 -11.65 15.33
CA ASN A 182 -18.16 -12.90 15.60
C ASN A 182 -18.35 -13.85 14.40
N TYR A 183 -17.38 -14.74 14.17
CA TYR A 183 -17.43 -15.75 13.10
C TYR A 183 -17.57 -15.18 11.67
N CYS A 184 -16.87 -14.09 11.37
CA CYS A 184 -16.86 -13.44 10.07
C CYS A 184 -16.00 -14.23 9.04
N ASN A 185 -16.67 -14.86 8.07
CA ASN A 185 -15.99 -15.59 6.99
C ASN A 185 -15.60 -14.69 5.81
N TYR A 186 -16.41 -13.68 5.52
CA TYR A 186 -16.22 -12.73 4.43
C TYR A 186 -16.46 -11.31 4.93
N VAL A 187 -15.60 -10.39 4.52
CA VAL A 187 -15.64 -8.96 4.87
C VAL A 187 -15.20 -8.16 3.65
N GLN A 188 -15.89 -7.05 3.40
CA GLN A 188 -15.53 -6.05 2.42
C GLN A 188 -16.15 -4.72 2.85
N TRP A 189 -15.49 -3.59 2.56
CA TRP A 189 -16.15 -2.29 2.59
C TRP A 189 -17.22 -2.21 1.50
N VAL A 190 -18.36 -1.59 1.82
CA VAL A 190 -19.42 -1.29 0.87
C VAL A 190 -19.19 0.13 0.33
N PRO A 191 -19.32 0.36 -0.99
CA PRO A 191 -19.26 1.70 -1.58
C PRO A 191 -20.29 2.67 -0.99
#